data_AF-A0A5A9PIU6-F1
#
_entry.id   AF-A0A5A9PIU6-F1
#
_cell.length_a   1.000
_cell.length_b   1.000
_cell.length_c   1.000
_cell.angle_alpha   90.00
_cell.angle_beta   90.00
_cell.angle_gamma   90.00
#
_symmetry.space_group_name_H-M   'P 1'
#
loop_
_entity.id
_entity.type
_entity.pdbx_description
1 polymer ?
#
loop_
_entity_poly.entity_id
_entity_poly.type
_entity_poly.pdbx_seq_one_letter_code
_entity_poly.pdbx_strand_id
1 'polypeptide(L)'
;MENSDKSRKGPRTRDKRNDSMEMDALEKTCVSGTSAQTQQQVVARYNKILRHFSRGGTMSAAFKHVGVDRNTVVVNAPITELYIAAPDKYKELLKKHSSQIQLSAFATQCAGVIKEDPAVEDTIKAFNASGKLLPLKRK
;
A
#
# COMPACT_ATOMS: atom_id res chain seq x y z
N MET A 1 -49.93 -17.36 -11.11
CA MET A 1 -49.56 -15.97 -10.83
C MET A 1 -48.84 -15.90 -9.49
N GLU A 2 -47.70 -15.20 -9.48
CA GLU A 2 -46.97 -14.60 -8.35
C GLU A 2 -46.47 -15.51 -7.20
N ASN A 3 -45.18 -15.91 -7.14
CA ASN A 3 -43.97 -15.17 -6.71
C ASN A 3 -44.08 -14.49 -5.34
N SER A 4 -43.41 -15.03 -4.30
CA SER A 4 -42.08 -14.52 -3.89
C SER A 4 -41.73 -14.82 -2.43
N ASP A 5 -40.59 -15.49 -2.32
CA ASP A 5 -39.69 -15.71 -1.19
C ASP A 5 -39.47 -14.45 -0.32
N LYS A 6 -39.57 -14.59 1.00
CA LYS A 6 -39.19 -13.54 1.96
C LYS A 6 -38.21 -14.11 3.00
N SER A 7 -37.06 -14.58 2.52
CA SER A 7 -35.90 -14.88 3.36
C SER A 7 -35.42 -13.63 4.11
N ARG A 8 -35.70 -13.59 5.42
CA ARG A 8 -35.15 -12.61 6.37
C ARG A 8 -33.65 -12.90 6.55
N LYS A 9 -32.78 -12.09 5.91
CA LYS A 9 -31.33 -12.13 6.15
C LYS A 9 -31.03 -11.50 7.52
N GLY A 10 -30.51 -12.33 8.42
CA GLY A 10 -30.13 -11.97 9.79
C GLY A 10 -28.96 -10.98 9.91
N PRO A 11 -28.58 -10.60 11.14
CA PRO A 11 -27.57 -9.59 11.41
C PRO A 11 -26.20 -10.07 10.91
N ARG A 12 -25.50 -9.23 10.14
CA ARG A 12 -24.11 -9.48 9.73
C ARG A 12 -23.22 -9.43 10.97
N THR A 13 -22.85 -10.58 11.49
CA THR A 13 -21.83 -10.71 12.54
C THR A 13 -20.52 -10.14 12.00
N ARG A 14 -20.01 -9.14 12.71
CA ARG A 14 -18.72 -8.50 12.47
C ARG A 14 -17.63 -9.48 12.89
N ASP A 15 -17.21 -10.31 11.93
CA ASP A 15 -16.13 -11.27 12.14
C ASP A 15 -14.82 -10.52 12.41
N LYS A 16 -14.47 -10.49 13.69
CA LYS A 16 -13.26 -9.87 14.25
C LYS A 16 -12.09 -10.83 14.00
N ARG A 17 -11.65 -10.96 12.75
CA ARG A 17 -10.50 -11.82 12.41
C ARG A 17 -9.18 -11.11 12.67
N ASN A 18 -8.77 -11.21 13.93
CA ASN A 18 -7.49 -11.72 14.45
C ASN A 18 -6.24 -11.76 13.53
N ASP A 19 -5.91 -10.65 12.86
CA ASP A 19 -4.62 -10.46 12.19
C ASP A 19 -3.87 -9.21 12.73
N SER A 20 -4.42 -8.56 13.75
CA SER A 20 -3.92 -7.29 14.28
C SER A 20 -2.60 -7.40 15.05
N MET A 21 -2.23 -8.60 15.51
CA MET A 21 -1.16 -8.75 16.50
C MET A 21 0.24 -8.41 15.96
N GLU A 22 0.54 -8.60 14.68
CA GLU A 22 1.86 -8.23 14.13
C GLU A 22 1.97 -6.75 13.73
N MET A 23 0.84 -6.08 13.45
CA MET A 23 0.83 -4.70 12.94
C MET A 23 0.72 -3.63 14.04
N ASP A 24 0.24 -4.01 15.23
CA ASP A 24 0.14 -3.13 16.40
C ASP A 24 1.52 -2.70 16.94
N ALA A 25 2.57 -3.51 16.73
CA ALA A 25 3.93 -3.15 17.15
C ALA A 25 4.51 -1.95 16.37
N LEU A 26 4.05 -1.71 15.14
CA LEU A 26 4.46 -0.57 14.31
C LEU A 26 3.62 0.70 14.55
N GLU A 27 2.51 0.57 15.28
CA GLU A 27 1.53 1.64 15.51
C GLU A 27 2.02 2.72 16.49
N LYS A 28 3.06 2.43 17.28
CA LYS A 28 3.56 3.32 18.36
C LYS A 28 4.33 4.58 17.93
N THR A 29 4.34 4.97 16.65
CA THR A 29 5.14 6.12 16.18
C THR A 29 4.38 7.26 15.49
N CYS A 30 3.04 7.19 15.36
CA CYS A 30 2.29 8.33 14.82
C CYS A 30 1.78 9.26 15.92
N VAL A 31 2.70 9.92 16.63
CA VAL A 31 2.36 11.08 17.45
C VAL A 31 3.33 12.21 17.15
N SER A 32 2.78 13.35 16.78
CA SER A 32 3.41 14.68 16.67
C SER A 32 4.30 14.94 15.44
N GLY A 33 4.17 16.18 14.93
CA GLY A 33 4.66 16.63 13.64
C GLY A 33 6.18 16.62 13.50
N THR A 34 6.61 16.78 12.24
CA THR A 34 8.02 16.83 11.81
C THR A 34 8.84 15.61 12.21
N SER A 35 8.62 14.48 11.54
CA SER A 35 9.60 13.39 11.48
C SER A 35 9.63 12.83 10.07
N ALA A 36 10.83 12.72 9.48
CA ALA A 36 11.02 12.18 8.16
C ALA A 36 10.40 10.77 8.09
N GLN A 37 9.46 10.55 7.17
CA GLN A 37 8.88 9.22 7.00
C GLN A 37 9.96 8.25 6.54
N THR A 38 10.09 7.12 7.24
CA THR A 38 10.99 6.05 6.79
C THR A 38 10.35 5.27 5.66
N GLN A 39 11.16 4.60 4.85
CA GLN A 39 10.69 3.73 3.76
C GLN A 39 9.74 2.65 4.30
N GLN A 40 9.98 2.15 5.52
CA GLN A 40 9.12 1.15 6.17
C GLN A 40 7.76 1.73 6.55
N GLN A 41 7.70 2.99 7.02
CA GLN A 41 6.43 3.66 7.32
C GLN A 41 5.58 3.83 6.05
N VAL A 42 6.21 4.12 4.91
CA VAL A 42 5.52 4.19 3.62
C VAL A 42 4.89 2.84 3.27
N VAL A 43 5.64 1.75 3.36
CA VAL A 43 5.16 0.40 3.08
C VAL A 43 3.99 0.02 4.01
N ALA A 44 4.13 0.30 5.31
CA ALA A 44 3.07 0.01 6.28
C ALA A 44 1.78 0.78 5.99
N ARG A 45 1.87 2.09 5.68
CA ARG A 45 0.71 2.90 5.31
C ARG A 45 0.06 2.39 4.03
N TYR A 46 0.85 2.03 3.03
CA TYR A 46 0.34 1.47 1.78
C TYR A 46 -0.44 0.18 2.01
N ASN A 47 0.09 -0.75 2.81
CA ASN A 47 -0.59 -1.99 3.18
C ASN A 47 -1.92 -1.72 3.91
N LYS A 48 -1.97 -0.72 4.81
CA LYS A 48 -3.23 -0.28 5.43
C LYS A 48 -4.24 0.18 4.36
N ILE A 49 -3.82 1.06 3.44
CA ILE A 49 -4.69 1.55 2.36
C ILE A 49 -5.20 0.39 1.50
N LEU A 50 -4.32 -0.53 1.09
CA LEU A 50 -4.65 -1.69 0.28
C LEU A 50 -5.70 -2.57 0.96
N ARG A 51 -5.57 -2.81 2.27
CA ARG A 51 -6.54 -3.56 3.07
C ARG A 51 -7.91 -2.88 3.14
N HIS A 52 -7.95 -1.55 3.20
CA HIS A 52 -9.21 -0.82 3.16
C HIS A 52 -9.87 -0.88 1.78
N PHE A 53 -9.07 -0.75 0.72
CA PHE A 53 -9.54 -0.82 -0.65
C PHE A 53 -10.04 -2.22 -1.01
N SER A 54 -9.31 -3.27 -0.64
CA SER A 54 -9.67 -4.67 -0.95
C SER A 54 -10.98 -5.13 -0.29
N ARG A 55 -11.47 -4.42 0.73
CA ARG A 55 -12.77 -4.65 1.37
C ARG A 55 -13.95 -4.00 0.64
N GLY A 56 -13.75 -3.54 -0.59
CA GLY A 56 -14.79 -2.90 -1.42
C GLY A 56 -14.97 -1.41 -1.16
N GLY A 57 -14.02 -0.76 -0.49
CA GLY A 57 -14.02 0.69 -0.29
C GLY A 57 -13.51 1.46 -1.52
N THR A 58 -13.75 2.77 -1.56
CA THR A 58 -13.15 3.65 -2.57
C THR A 58 -11.73 4.05 -2.17
N MET A 59 -10.87 4.36 -3.15
CA MET A 59 -9.50 4.84 -2.88
C MET A 59 -9.51 6.10 -1.99
N SER A 60 -10.40 7.05 -2.28
CA SER A 60 -10.54 8.28 -1.49
C SER A 60 -10.92 8.00 -0.03
N ALA A 61 -11.82 7.03 0.21
CA ALA A 61 -12.18 6.63 1.57
C ALA A 61 -11.01 5.93 2.28
N ALA A 62 -10.25 5.10 1.57
CA ALA A 62 -9.07 4.43 2.12
C ALA A 62 -7.96 5.44 2.49
N PHE A 63 -7.68 6.42 1.62
CA PHE A 63 -6.72 7.49 1.88
C PHE A 63 -7.13 8.35 3.09
N LYS A 64 -8.40 8.76 3.16
CA LYS A 64 -8.94 9.52 4.29
C LYS A 64 -8.89 8.72 5.59
N HIS A 65 -9.16 7.42 5.55
CA HIS A 65 -9.13 6.55 6.72
C HIS A 65 -7.72 6.39 7.29
N VAL A 66 -6.71 6.27 6.42
CA VAL A 66 -5.30 6.15 6.84
C VAL A 66 -4.67 7.53 7.14
N GLY A 67 -5.31 8.63 6.71
CA GLY A 67 -4.84 9.99 6.94
C GLY A 67 -3.66 10.38 6.05
N VAL A 68 -3.63 9.91 4.79
CA VAL A 68 -2.56 10.18 3.83
C VAL A 68 -3.12 10.86 2.59
N ASP A 69 -2.41 11.85 2.08
CA ASP A 69 -2.78 12.52 0.83
C ASP A 69 -2.49 11.64 -0.39
N ARG A 70 -3.35 11.75 -1.42
CA ARG A 70 -3.20 10.96 -2.65
C ARG A 70 -1.84 11.20 -3.32
N ASN A 71 -1.39 12.45 -3.38
CA ASN A 71 -0.11 12.79 -4.02
C ASN A 71 1.05 12.13 -3.27
N THR A 72 1.00 12.09 -1.93
CA THR A 72 2.00 11.36 -1.12
C THR A 72 2.04 9.87 -1.47
N VAL A 73 0.87 9.23 -1.62
CA VAL A 73 0.80 7.82 -2.03
C VAL A 73 1.37 7.63 -3.44
N VAL A 74 1.04 8.52 -4.38
CA VAL A 74 1.52 8.45 -5.77
C VAL A 74 3.03 8.65 -5.87
N VAL A 75 3.59 9.65 -5.19
CA VAL A 75 5.03 9.94 -5.18
C VAL A 75 5.81 8.76 -4.59
N ASN A 76 5.27 8.13 -3.54
CA ASN A 76 5.93 7.01 -2.87
C ASN A 76 5.57 5.64 -3.47
N ALA A 77 4.67 5.57 -4.45
CA ALA A 77 4.24 4.31 -5.07
C ALA A 77 5.41 3.44 -5.58
N PRO A 78 6.46 3.99 -6.22
CA PRO A 78 7.60 3.18 -6.68
C PRO A 78 8.29 2.41 -5.56
N ILE A 79 8.34 2.96 -4.34
CA ILE A 79 8.91 2.29 -3.17
C ILE A 79 8.12 1.03 -2.86
N THR A 80 6.79 1.16 -2.79
CA THR A 80 5.88 0.07 -2.43
C THR A 80 5.73 -0.96 -3.55
N GLU A 81 5.71 -0.50 -4.80
CA GLU A 81 5.65 -1.36 -5.97
C GLU A 81 6.90 -2.22 -6.07
N LEU A 82 8.10 -1.65 -5.91
CA LEU A 82 9.34 -2.41 -5.91
C LEU A 82 9.42 -3.35 -4.72
N TYR A 83 8.99 -2.91 -3.52
CA TYR A 83 8.95 -3.76 -2.33
C TYR A 83 8.09 -5.02 -2.53
N ILE A 84 6.93 -4.88 -3.18
CA ILE A 84 5.99 -5.99 -3.39
C ILE A 84 6.41 -6.85 -4.60
N ALA A 85 6.81 -6.23 -5.71
CA ALA A 85 7.13 -6.92 -6.96
C ALA A 85 8.52 -7.56 -6.99
N ALA A 86 9.51 -6.92 -6.37
CA ALA A 86 10.89 -7.38 -6.35
C ALA A 86 11.56 -7.05 -5.00
N PRO A 87 11.19 -7.77 -3.92
CA PRO A 87 11.70 -7.49 -2.58
C PRO A 87 13.23 -7.59 -2.47
N ASP A 88 13.87 -8.43 -3.30
CA ASP A 88 15.33 -8.58 -3.29
C ASP A 88 16.02 -7.34 -3.85
N LYS A 89 15.53 -6.78 -4.97
CA LYS A 89 16.02 -5.51 -5.52
C LYS A 89 15.77 -4.35 -4.57
N TYR A 90 14.63 -4.34 -3.89
CA TYR A 90 14.35 -3.36 -2.85
C TYR A 90 15.39 -3.42 -1.72
N LYS A 91 15.73 -4.62 -1.23
CA LYS A 91 16.75 -4.81 -0.18
C LYS A 91 18.14 -4.39 -0.66
N GLU A 92 18.51 -4.71 -1.88
CA GLU A 92 19.78 -4.26 -2.47
C GLU A 92 19.86 -2.74 -2.56
N LEU A 93 18.79 -2.10 -3.02
CA LEU A 93 18.72 -0.65 -3.10
C LEU A 93 18.75 -0.02 -1.71
N LEU A 94 18.07 -0.62 -0.72
CA LEU A 94 18.09 -0.17 0.66
C LEU A 94 19.48 -0.28 1.29
N LYS A 95 20.26 -1.33 0.99
CA LYS A 95 21.65 -1.47 1.45
C LYS A 95 22.58 -0.41 0.83
N LYS A 96 22.32 -0.02 -0.41
CA LYS A 96 23.05 1.07 -1.10
C LYS A 96 22.62 2.45 -0.62
N HIS A 97 21.47 2.55 0.03
CA HIS A 97 20.89 3.81 0.49
C HIS A 97 21.54 4.27 1.80
N SER A 98 22.22 5.41 1.76
CA SER A 98 22.69 6.08 2.99
C SER A 98 21.53 6.74 3.72
N SER A 99 21.55 6.68 5.05
CA SER A 99 20.52 7.24 5.96
C SER A 99 20.31 8.75 5.83
N GLN A 100 21.16 9.45 5.06
CA GLN A 100 21.09 10.89 4.80
C GLN A 100 20.24 11.27 3.58
N ILE A 101 19.84 10.31 2.74
CA ILE A 101 19.13 10.62 1.49
C ILE A 101 17.62 10.69 1.77
N GLN A 102 17.00 11.79 1.34
CA GLN A 102 15.56 12.05 1.44
C GLN A 102 14.73 10.93 0.79
N LEU A 103 13.57 10.64 1.37
CA LEU A 103 12.62 9.62 0.90
C LEU A 103 12.21 9.79 -0.57
N SER A 104 12.10 11.03 -1.04
CA SER A 104 11.79 11.37 -2.44
C SER A 104 12.86 10.84 -3.40
N ALA A 105 14.14 11.01 -3.08
CA ALA A 105 15.24 10.51 -3.90
C ALA A 105 15.26 8.97 -3.92
N PHE A 106 14.93 8.31 -2.80
CA PHE A 106 14.76 6.85 -2.79
C PHE A 106 13.62 6.40 -3.71
N ALA A 107 12.46 7.10 -3.68
CA ALA A 107 11.36 6.81 -4.59
C ALA A 107 11.76 6.95 -6.07
N THR A 108 12.54 7.97 -6.41
CA THR A 108 13.10 8.15 -7.77
C THR A 108 14.02 6.99 -8.16
N GLN A 109 14.90 6.55 -7.25
CA GLN A 109 15.76 5.39 -7.49
C GLN A 109 14.95 4.10 -7.70
N CYS A 110 13.93 3.85 -6.87
CA CYS A 110 13.03 2.71 -7.07
C CYS A 110 12.34 2.78 -8.44
N ALA A 111 11.90 3.97 -8.85
CA ALA A 111 11.29 4.17 -10.16
C ALA A 111 12.28 3.90 -11.31
N GLY A 112 13.56 4.23 -11.14
CA GLY A 112 14.62 3.88 -12.09
C GLY A 112 14.79 2.37 -12.23
N VAL A 113 14.93 1.65 -11.11
CA VAL A 113 15.08 0.19 -11.09
C VAL A 113 13.89 -0.52 -11.76
N ILE A 114 12.66 -0.02 -11.54
CA ILE A 114 11.47 -0.57 -12.19
C ILE A 114 11.52 -0.35 -13.71
N LYS A 115 11.97 0.83 -14.18
CA LYS A 115 12.05 1.14 -15.61
C LYS A 115 13.19 0.40 -16.32
N GLU A 116 14.27 0.10 -15.61
CA GLU A 116 15.43 -0.61 -16.15
C GLU A 116 15.17 -2.11 -16.30
N ASP A 117 14.26 -2.70 -15.51
CA ASP A 117 13.90 -4.12 -15.61
C ASP A 117 12.44 -4.32 -16.04
N PRO A 118 12.19 -4.63 -17.32
CA PRO A 118 10.87 -4.93 -17.85
C PRO A 118 10.14 -6.07 -17.10
N ALA A 119 10.85 -7.07 -16.57
CA ALA A 119 10.22 -8.16 -15.84
C ALA A 119 9.59 -7.69 -14.53
N VAL A 120 10.21 -6.71 -13.86
CA VAL A 120 9.65 -6.07 -12.67
C VAL A 120 8.43 -5.23 -13.05
N GLU A 121 8.51 -4.47 -14.14
CA GLU A 121 7.39 -3.68 -14.63
C GLU A 121 6.17 -4.56 -14.97
N ASP A 122 6.38 -5.68 -15.65
CA ASP A 122 5.30 -6.61 -16.01
C ASP A 122 4.70 -7.31 -14.78
N THR A 123 5.54 -7.63 -13.78
CA THR A 123 5.07 -8.12 -12.48
C THR A 123 4.19 -7.09 -11.78
N ILE A 124 4.57 -5.81 -11.80
CA ILE A 124 3.77 -4.71 -11.24
C ILE A 124 2.43 -4.58 -11.97
N LYS A 125 2.41 -4.70 -13.31
CA LYS A 125 1.16 -4.70 -14.10
C LYS A 125 0.25 -5.86 -13.70
N ALA A 126 0.80 -7.07 -13.58
CA ALA A 126 0.05 -8.25 -13.14
C ALA A 126 -0.48 -8.10 -11.70
N PHE A 127 0.28 -7.47 -10.81
CA PHE A 127 -0.14 -7.23 -9.43
C PHE A 127 -1.22 -6.15 -9.32
N ASN A 128 -1.18 -5.13 -10.17
CA ASN A 128 -2.28 -4.18 -10.32
C ASN A 128 -3.55 -4.86 -10.82
N ALA A 129 -3.45 -5.72 -11.83
CA ALA A 129 -4.60 -6.45 -12.39
C ALA A 129 -5.22 -7.44 -11.39
N SER A 130 -4.40 -8.10 -10.57
CA SER A 130 -4.85 -9.05 -9.54
C SER A 130 -5.30 -8.39 -8.23
N GLY A 131 -5.20 -7.06 -8.10
CA GLY A 131 -5.56 -6.33 -6.88
C GLY A 131 -4.57 -6.48 -5.73
N LYS A 132 -3.36 -6.98 -5.99
CA LYS A 132 -2.24 -7.01 -5.03
C LYS A 132 -1.56 -5.65 -4.89
N LEU A 133 -1.80 -4.73 -5.82
CA LEU A 133 -1.40 -3.33 -5.76
C LEU A 133 -2.62 -2.42 -5.94
N LEU A 134 -2.52 -1.22 -5.39
CA LEU A 134 -3.48 -0.15 -5.61
C LEU A 134 -3.40 0.32 -7.06
N PRO A 135 -4.55 0.50 -7.75
CA PRO A 135 -4.58 0.98 -9.14
C PRO A 135 -4.23 2.48 -9.20
N LEU A 136 -2.95 2.79 -9.07
CA LEU A 136 -2.41 4.15 -9.10
C LEU A 136 -1.96 4.48 -10.52
N LYS A 137 -2.75 5.29 -11.23
CA LYS A 137 -2.30 5.88 -12.49
C LYS A 137 -1.33 7.01 -12.17
N ARG A 138 -0.05 6.83 -12.51
CA ARG A 138 0.91 7.94 -12.60
C ARG A 138 0.52 8.78 -13.82
N LYS A 139 0.36 10.10 -13.64
CA LYS A 139 0.09 11.03 -14.74
C LYS A 139 1.38 11.31 -15.51
#